data_AF-A0AA40A3S9-F1
#
_entry.id   AF-A0AA40A3S9-F1
#
_cell.length_a   1.000
_cell.length_b   1.000
_cell.length_c   1.000
_cell.angle_alpha   90.00
_cell.angle_beta   90.00
_cell.angle_gamma   90.00
#
_symmetry.space_group_name_H-M   'P 1'
#
loop_
_entity.id
_entity.type
_entity.pdbx_description
1 polymer ?
#
loop_
_entity_poly.entity_id
_entity_poly.type
_entity_poly.pdbx_seq_one_letter_code
_entity_poly.pdbx_strand_id
1 'polypeptide(L)'
;MRIATIFLSALAAAAPQFEKRCRLGYGIQPCWVRWDHSECEAYIPTGVTYVFDDANKQVIVHGLCESCSRALALENVQKRTDSWAISFGHVEDVGNGTFVISSAIEQMTGFLKGLKPHPEVWGTSCVYVEGDPQPEYD
;
A
#
# COMPACT_ATOMS: atom_id res chain seq x y z
N MET A 1 17.72 66.11 -13.60
CA MET A 1 18.96 65.36 -13.28
C MET A 1 18.52 64.01 -12.72
N ARG A 2 18.75 62.93 -13.49
CA ARG A 2 18.21 61.58 -13.26
C ARG A 2 19.11 60.83 -12.27
N ILE A 3 18.55 60.20 -11.23
CA ILE A 3 19.26 59.21 -10.41
C ILE A 3 18.63 57.85 -10.70
N ALA A 4 19.48 56.92 -11.13
CA ALA A 4 19.14 55.63 -11.68
C ALA A 4 18.72 54.63 -10.60
N THR A 5 17.53 54.05 -10.75
CA THR A 5 17.06 52.92 -9.96
C THR A 5 17.72 51.65 -10.50
N ILE A 6 18.71 51.11 -9.78
CA ILE A 6 19.33 49.83 -10.11
C ILE A 6 18.43 48.73 -9.54
N PHE A 7 17.69 48.05 -10.41
CA PHE A 7 16.97 46.82 -10.07
C PHE A 7 18.01 45.69 -9.91
N LEU A 8 18.23 45.25 -8.66
CA LEU A 8 18.89 43.98 -8.38
C LEU A 8 17.94 42.85 -8.74
N SER A 9 18.11 42.28 -9.93
CA SER A 9 17.48 41.01 -10.30
C SER A 9 18.20 39.88 -9.57
N ALA A 10 17.67 39.47 -8.42
CA ALA A 10 18.10 38.23 -7.79
C ALA A 10 17.68 37.05 -8.67
N LEU A 11 18.63 36.41 -9.36
CA LEU A 11 18.43 35.07 -9.90
C LEU A 11 18.24 34.14 -8.69
N ALA A 12 16.99 33.83 -8.37
CA ALA A 12 16.68 32.67 -7.55
C ALA A 12 17.16 31.44 -8.35
N ALA A 13 18.32 30.90 -7.98
CA ALA A 13 18.74 29.60 -8.45
C ALA A 13 17.64 28.61 -8.04
N ALA A 14 16.86 28.15 -9.01
CA ALA A 14 15.99 27.00 -8.80
C ALA A 14 16.91 25.81 -8.50
N ALA A 15 17.14 25.56 -7.21
CA ALA A 15 17.79 24.35 -6.77
C ALA A 15 17.00 23.19 -7.38
N PRO A 16 17.66 22.21 -8.02
CA PRO A 16 16.97 21.02 -8.49
C PRO A 16 16.31 20.40 -7.26
N GLN A 17 14.98 20.44 -7.23
CA GLN A 17 14.20 19.76 -6.23
C GLN A 17 14.51 18.28 -6.46
N PHE A 18 15.33 17.71 -5.59
CA PHE A 18 15.50 16.27 -5.52
C PHE A 18 14.16 15.70 -5.09
N GLU A 19 13.26 15.52 -6.05
CA GLU A 19 12.07 14.71 -5.90
C GLU A 19 12.56 13.36 -5.38
N LYS A 20 12.15 12.99 -4.17
CA LYS A 20 12.53 11.69 -3.57
C LYS A 20 12.09 10.61 -4.56
N ARG A 21 13.02 10.08 -5.35
CA ARG A 21 12.73 8.97 -6.24
C ARG A 21 12.68 7.71 -5.39
N CYS A 22 11.48 7.31 -5.00
CA CYS A 22 11.27 6.05 -4.30
C CYS A 22 11.83 4.93 -5.17
N ARG A 23 12.82 4.21 -4.65
CA ARG A 23 13.33 3.00 -5.31
C ARG A 23 12.36 1.87 -5.01
N LEU A 24 11.19 1.93 -5.63
CA LEU A 24 10.22 0.85 -5.56
C LEU A 24 10.81 -0.33 -6.34
N GLY A 25 11.10 -1.42 -5.65
CA GLY A 25 11.10 -2.71 -6.32
C GLY A 25 9.69 -2.91 -6.86
N TYR A 26 9.54 -3.19 -8.16
CA TYR A 26 8.28 -3.50 -8.82
C TYR A 26 7.68 -4.85 -8.33
N GLY A 27 7.79 -5.16 -7.03
CA GLY A 27 7.12 -6.28 -6.41
C GLY A 27 5.61 -6.00 -6.36
N ILE A 28 4.81 -7.05 -6.56
CA ILE A 28 3.36 -6.92 -6.51
C ILE A 28 2.96 -6.35 -5.14
N GLN A 29 2.31 -5.19 -5.15
CA GLN A 29 1.78 -4.57 -3.95
C GLN A 29 0.47 -5.29 -3.59
N PRO A 30 0.37 -5.88 -2.38
CA PRO A 30 -0.87 -6.51 -1.98
C PRO A 30 -1.94 -5.45 -1.81
N CYS A 31 -3.20 -5.79 -2.12
CA CYS A 31 -4.31 -4.82 -2.12
C CYS A 31 -4.58 -4.17 -0.76
N TRP A 32 -4.04 -4.74 0.33
CA TRP A 32 -4.17 -4.25 1.70
C TRP A 32 -2.98 -3.42 2.21
N VAL A 33 -1.95 -3.21 1.39
CA VAL A 33 -0.84 -2.29 1.66
C VAL A 33 -0.85 -1.18 0.62
N ARG A 34 -0.60 0.05 1.04
CA ARG A 34 -0.51 1.23 0.17
C ARG A 34 0.87 1.85 0.26
N TRP A 35 1.19 2.68 -0.73
CA TRP A 35 2.45 3.42 -0.79
C TRP A 35 2.15 4.89 -1.03
N ASP A 36 2.69 5.73 -0.15
CA ASP A 36 2.82 7.16 -0.41
C ASP A 36 4.09 7.37 -1.25
N HIS A 37 3.92 7.68 -2.53
CA HIS A 37 5.04 7.89 -3.46
C HIS A 37 5.72 9.25 -3.26
N SER A 38 5.07 10.19 -2.57
CA SER A 38 5.70 11.48 -2.24
C SER A 38 6.64 11.34 -1.04
N GLU A 39 6.27 10.50 -0.06
CA GLU A 39 7.07 10.25 1.13
C GLU A 39 7.94 8.99 1.07
N CYS A 40 7.69 8.13 0.07
CA CYS A 40 8.30 6.80 -0.06
C CYS A 40 8.01 5.87 1.12
N GLU A 41 6.81 5.99 1.69
CA GLU A 41 6.39 5.21 2.85
C GLU A 41 5.27 4.26 2.51
N ALA A 42 5.37 3.02 2.98
CA ALA A 42 4.26 2.08 2.94
C ALA A 42 3.37 2.28 4.17
N TYR A 43 2.06 2.15 3.99
CA TYR A 43 1.08 2.28 5.06
C TYR A 43 -0.07 1.27 4.90
N ILE A 44 -0.84 1.08 5.97
CA ILE A 44 -2.13 0.37 5.90
C ILE A 44 -3.28 1.38 5.90
N PRO A 45 -4.31 1.19 5.06
CA PRO A 45 -5.53 1.98 5.16
C PRO A 45 -6.15 1.86 6.56
N THR A 46 -6.78 2.93 7.05
CA THR A 46 -7.36 2.99 8.41
C THR A 46 -8.44 1.96 8.71
N GLY A 47 -9.05 1.34 7.69
CA GLY A 47 -10.01 0.24 7.84
C GLY A 47 -9.36 -1.15 7.89
N VAL A 48 -8.07 -1.27 7.61
CA VAL A 48 -7.34 -2.55 7.57
C VAL A 48 -6.62 -2.77 8.90
N THR A 49 -6.75 -3.98 9.45
CA THR A 49 -6.06 -4.36 10.70
C THR A 49 -5.34 -5.69 10.56
N TYR A 50 -4.26 -5.86 11.33
CA TYR A 50 -3.53 -7.13 11.42
C TYR A 50 -3.67 -7.77 12.79
N VAL A 51 -3.84 -9.08 12.81
CA VAL A 51 -3.61 -9.93 13.99
C VAL A 51 -2.43 -10.84 13.69
N PHE A 52 -1.41 -10.79 14.54
CA PHE A 52 -0.21 -11.63 14.42
C PHE A 52 -0.34 -12.84 15.33
N ASP A 53 -0.52 -14.01 14.72
CA ASP A 53 -0.57 -15.28 15.43
C ASP A 53 0.81 -15.95 15.35
N ASP A 54 1.67 -15.59 16.28
CA ASP A 54 3.04 -16.12 16.35
C ASP A 54 3.06 -17.64 16.67
N ALA A 55 1.98 -18.18 17.25
CA ALA A 55 1.86 -19.61 17.57
C ALA A 55 1.61 -20.44 16.32
N ASN A 56 0.71 -19.97 15.44
CA ASN A 56 0.40 -20.63 14.18
C ASN A 56 1.22 -20.12 12.99
N LYS A 57 2.12 -19.15 13.20
CA LYS A 57 2.91 -18.48 12.14
C LYS A 57 2.02 -17.87 11.06
N GLN A 58 0.96 -17.21 11.49
CA GLN A 58 -0.04 -16.59 10.63
C GLN A 58 -0.14 -15.08 10.85
N VAL A 59 -0.51 -14.37 9.80
CA VAL A 59 -0.98 -13.00 9.87
C VAL A 59 -2.40 -12.96 9.34
N ILE A 60 -3.34 -12.51 10.16
CA ILE A 60 -4.73 -12.36 9.78
C ILE A 60 -4.95 -10.89 9.43
N VAL A 61 -5.45 -10.62 8.23
CA VAL A 61 -5.72 -9.28 7.71
C VAL A 61 -7.23 -9.10 7.64
N HIS A 62 -7.77 -8.07 8.30
CA HIS A 62 -9.20 -7.74 8.25
C HIS A 62 -9.45 -6.43 7.52
N GLY A 63 -10.73 -6.17 7.18
CA GLY A 63 -11.19 -4.92 6.61
C GLY A 63 -11.05 -4.84 5.09
N LEU A 64 -10.92 -5.99 4.42
CA LEU A 64 -10.67 -6.08 2.99
C LEU A 64 -11.97 -6.08 2.19
N CYS A 65 -12.02 -5.31 1.12
CA CYS A 65 -13.12 -5.34 0.15
C CYS A 65 -13.08 -6.56 -0.78
N GLU A 66 -14.21 -6.82 -1.43
CA GLU A 66 -14.32 -7.86 -2.46
C GLU A 66 -13.38 -7.65 -3.66
N SER A 67 -13.01 -6.40 -3.99
CA SER A 67 -11.97 -6.17 -5.01
C SER A 67 -10.60 -6.72 -4.60
N CYS A 68 -10.31 -6.80 -3.30
CA CYS A 68 -9.10 -7.43 -2.78
C CYS A 68 -9.16 -8.95 -2.98
N SER A 69 -10.32 -9.57 -2.72
CA SER A 69 -10.59 -11.00 -3.02
C SER A 69 -10.45 -11.31 -4.50
N ARG A 70 -10.98 -10.46 -5.38
CA ARG A 70 -10.82 -10.58 -6.84
C ARG A 70 -9.35 -10.48 -7.25
N ALA A 71 -8.59 -9.56 -6.65
CA ALA A 71 -7.16 -9.44 -6.91
C ALA A 71 -6.38 -10.71 -6.49
N LEU A 72 -6.72 -11.31 -5.33
CA LEU A 72 -6.14 -12.59 -4.91
C LEU A 72 -6.46 -13.71 -5.91
N ALA A 73 -7.71 -13.81 -6.35
CA ALA A 73 -8.12 -14.82 -7.34
C ALA A 73 -7.35 -14.69 -8.65
N LEU A 74 -7.16 -13.45 -9.15
CA LEU A 74 -6.34 -13.18 -10.34
C LEU A 74 -4.87 -13.54 -10.13
N GLU A 75 -4.32 -13.24 -8.96
CA GLU A 75 -2.93 -13.56 -8.60
C GLU A 75 -2.71 -15.08 -8.63
N ASN A 76 -3.59 -15.85 -7.98
CA ASN A 76 -3.53 -17.31 -7.92
C ASN A 76 -3.59 -17.99 -9.29
N VAL A 77 -4.32 -17.40 -10.24
CA VAL A 77 -4.43 -17.94 -11.61
C VAL A 77 -3.18 -17.61 -12.44
N GLN A 78 -2.56 -16.45 -12.22
CA GLN A 78 -1.52 -15.95 -13.13
C GLN A 78 -0.12 -16.57 -12.95
N LYS A 79 0.08 -17.49 -11.98
CA LYS A 79 1.36 -18.22 -11.73
C LYS A 79 2.61 -17.36 -11.96
N ARG A 80 2.61 -16.13 -11.45
CA ARG A 80 3.70 -15.19 -11.71
C ARG A 80 4.87 -15.44 -10.77
N THR A 81 6.07 -15.11 -11.23
CA THR A 81 7.31 -15.20 -10.45
C THR A 81 7.44 -14.12 -9.36
N ASP A 82 6.51 -13.17 -9.32
CA ASP A 82 6.42 -12.06 -8.37
C ASP A 82 5.16 -12.13 -7.47
N SER A 83 4.56 -13.32 -7.40
CA SER A 83 3.39 -13.71 -6.61
C SER A 83 3.36 -13.17 -5.16
N TRP A 84 2.16 -12.91 -4.64
CA TRP A 84 1.96 -12.60 -3.21
C TRP A 84 2.43 -13.75 -2.32
N ALA A 85 2.25 -14.99 -2.76
CA ALA A 85 2.75 -16.16 -2.05
C ALA A 85 4.27 -16.15 -1.87
N ILE A 86 5.01 -15.66 -2.89
CA ILE A 86 6.47 -15.53 -2.84
C ILE A 86 6.88 -14.40 -1.89
N SER A 87 6.15 -13.29 -1.91
CA SER A 87 6.51 -12.11 -1.14
C SER A 87 6.11 -12.23 0.33
N PHE A 88 4.89 -12.68 0.62
CA PHE A 88 4.28 -12.63 1.96
C PHE A 88 4.09 -13.99 2.62
N GLY A 89 4.08 -15.09 1.84
CA GLY A 89 3.57 -16.39 2.27
C GLY A 89 2.21 -16.67 1.67
N HIS A 90 1.70 -17.89 1.84
CA HIS A 90 0.45 -18.32 1.20
C HIS A 90 -0.74 -17.51 1.74
N VAL A 91 -1.43 -16.81 0.84
CA VAL A 91 -2.56 -15.94 1.16
C VAL A 91 -3.85 -16.67 0.81
N GLU A 92 -4.72 -16.82 1.80
CA GLU A 92 -6.04 -17.42 1.68
C GLU A 92 -7.11 -16.37 1.99
N ASP A 93 -8.14 -16.27 1.16
CA ASP A 93 -9.35 -15.51 1.45
C ASP A 93 -10.35 -16.40 2.20
N VAL A 94 -10.62 -16.07 3.46
CA VAL A 94 -11.57 -16.81 4.31
C VAL A 94 -12.96 -16.15 4.34
N GLY A 95 -13.18 -15.13 3.51
CA GLY A 95 -14.42 -14.39 3.40
C GLY A 95 -14.55 -13.25 4.43
N ASN A 96 -15.65 -12.50 4.32
CA ASN A 96 -15.98 -11.36 5.20
C ASN A 96 -14.83 -10.34 5.33
N GLY A 97 -14.15 -10.07 4.22
CA GLY A 97 -13.03 -9.15 4.17
C GLY A 97 -11.83 -9.55 5.02
N THR A 98 -11.63 -10.87 5.19
CA THR A 98 -10.53 -11.42 5.98
C THR A 98 -9.64 -12.31 5.14
N PHE A 99 -8.34 -12.01 5.13
CA PHE A 99 -7.32 -12.89 4.58
C PHE A 99 -6.48 -13.51 5.69
N VAL A 100 -6.04 -14.74 5.49
CA VAL A 100 -5.04 -15.41 6.32
C VAL A 100 -3.77 -15.61 5.50
N ILE A 101 -2.66 -15.06 5.99
CA ILE A 101 -1.33 -15.27 5.42
C ILE A 101 -0.64 -16.34 6.27
N SER A 102 -0.45 -17.52 5.70
CA SER A 102 0.23 -18.65 6.34
C SER A 102 1.66 -18.78 5.83
N SER A 103 2.53 -19.38 6.66
CA SER A 103 3.97 -19.48 6.37
C SER A 103 4.60 -18.10 6.10
N ALA A 104 4.16 -17.08 6.84
CA ALA A 104 4.65 -15.72 6.66
C ALA A 104 6.16 -15.65 6.92
N ILE A 105 6.90 -15.11 5.96
CA ILE A 105 8.36 -14.97 6.07
C ILE A 105 8.65 -13.92 7.15
N GLU A 106 9.55 -14.22 8.10
CA GLU A 106 9.83 -13.37 9.27
C GLU A 106 10.15 -11.92 8.89
N GLN A 107 10.91 -11.72 7.81
CA GLN A 107 11.21 -10.40 7.27
C GLN A 107 9.95 -9.62 6.90
N MET A 108 8.97 -10.27 6.27
CA MET A 108 7.72 -9.63 5.91
C MET A 108 6.79 -9.42 7.10
N THR A 109 6.76 -10.35 8.05
CA THR A 109 6.04 -10.12 9.32
C THR A 109 6.59 -8.88 10.03
N GLY A 110 7.91 -8.70 10.05
CA GLY A 110 8.55 -7.49 10.58
C GLY A 110 8.15 -6.22 9.84
N PHE A 111 8.10 -6.26 8.51
CA PHE A 111 7.58 -5.16 7.69
C PHE A 111 6.13 -4.82 8.03
N LEU A 112 5.23 -5.82 8.05
CA LEU A 112 3.81 -5.64 8.36
C LEU A 112 3.59 -5.06 9.76
N LYS A 113 4.36 -5.53 10.77
CA LYS A 113 4.35 -4.97 12.13
C LYS A 113 4.78 -3.49 12.17
N GLY A 114 5.60 -3.05 11.23
CA GLY A 114 6.08 -1.67 11.12
C GLY A 114 5.13 -0.72 10.38
N LEU A 115 4.12 -1.23 9.66
CA LEU A 115 3.17 -0.39 8.94
C LEU A 115 2.27 0.35 9.92
N LYS A 116 2.05 1.63 9.64
CA LYS A 116 1.14 2.47 10.43
C LYS A 116 -0.16 2.68 9.68
N PRO A 117 -1.32 2.66 10.37
CA PRO A 117 -2.56 3.14 9.81
C PRO A 117 -2.42 4.59 9.37
N HIS A 118 -2.78 4.87 8.12
CA HIS A 118 -2.83 6.23 7.60
C HIS A 118 -4.17 6.43 6.88
N PRO A 119 -4.86 7.56 7.10
CA PRO A 119 -6.01 7.91 6.26
C PRO A 119 -5.56 7.94 4.81
N GLU A 120 -6.36 7.39 3.91
CA GLU A 120 -5.96 7.33 2.50
C GLU A 120 -5.66 8.72 1.96
N VAL A 121 -4.44 8.88 1.48
CA VAL A 121 -3.96 10.15 0.88
C VAL A 121 -4.39 10.23 -0.59
N TRP A 122 -4.65 9.08 -1.22
CA TRP A 122 -5.05 8.95 -2.62
C TRP A 122 -6.12 7.87 -2.74
N GLY A 123 -7.32 8.30 -3.14
CA GLY A 123 -8.52 7.47 -3.15
C GLY A 123 -8.38 6.21 -3.99
N THR A 124 -8.51 5.07 -3.33
CA THR A 124 -9.14 3.82 -3.82
C THR A 124 -9.22 2.84 -2.64
N SER A 125 -9.75 3.30 -1.50
CA SER A 125 -10.26 2.41 -0.48
C SER A 125 -11.59 1.92 -0.98
N CYS A 126 -11.67 0.62 -1.18
CA CYS A 126 -12.87 -0.03 -0.74
C CYS A 126 -12.48 -0.60 0.64
N VAL A 127 -12.76 0.16 1.70
CA VAL A 127 -12.86 -0.45 3.04
C VAL A 127 -14.12 -1.31 2.99
N TYR A 128 -14.08 -2.51 3.55
CA TYR A 128 -15.31 -3.29 3.72
C TYR A 128 -16.25 -2.52 4.67
N VAL A 129 -17.31 -1.93 4.12
CA VAL A 129 -18.44 -1.42 4.89
C VAL A 129 -19.55 -2.46 4.73
N GLU A 130 -19.96 -3.09 5.82
CA GLU A 130 -21.05 -4.07 5.82
C GLU A 130 -22.33 -3.36 5.32
N GLY A 131 -22.78 -3.70 4.11
CA GLY A 131 -24.03 -3.19 3.53
C GLY A 131 -23.93 -2.10 2.46
N ASP A 132 -22.75 -1.70 1.97
CA ASP A 132 -22.66 -0.71 0.89
C ASP A 132 -22.88 -1.33 -0.51
N PRO A 133 -23.73 -0.73 -1.37
CA PRO A 133 -23.90 -1.16 -2.76
C PRO A 133 -22.63 -0.90 -3.58
N GLN A 134 -22.25 -1.90 -4.38
CA GLN A 134 -21.03 -1.89 -5.18
C GLN A 134 -21.00 -0.73 -6.18
N PRO A 135 -19.86 -0.03 -6.36
CA PRO A 135 -19.62 0.74 -7.57
C PRO A 135 -19.39 -0.22 -8.75
N GLU A 136 -20.31 -0.21 -9.71
CA GLU A 136 -20.09 -0.77 -11.04
C GLU A 136 -18.93 -0.02 -11.71
N TYR A 137 -17.92 -0.76 -12.14
CA TYR A 137 -16.89 -0.25 -13.05
C TYR A 137 -17.17 -0.86 -14.42
N ASP A 138 -17.60 -0.01 -15.36
CA ASP A 138 -17.77 -0.31 -16.79
C ASP A 138 -16.45 -0.65 -17.50
#